data_AF-A0A1G2KII7-F1
#
_entry.id   AF-A0A1G2KII7-F1
#
_cell.length_a   1.000
_cell.length_b   1.000
_cell.length_c   1.000
_cell.angle_alpha   90.00
_cell.angle_beta   90.00
_cell.angle_gamma   90.00
#
_symmetry.space_group_name_H-M   'P 1'
#
loop_
_entity.id
_entity.type
_entity.pdbx_description
1 polymer ?
#
loop_
_entity_poly.entity_id
_entity_poly.type
_entity_poly.pdbx_seq_one_letter_code
_entity_poly.pdbx_strand_id
1 'polypeptide(L)' 'MLQDIATAHNGENVLVSTHGGPIRHLLMKLGYAPYGSLPGGSFKNAGYIVIQSDGKELTIMEVHGIEEKKDEHK' A
#
# COMPACT_ATOMS: atom_id res chain seq x y z
N MET A 1 1.30 3.37 13.93
CA MET A 1 0.98 4.54 13.08
C MET A 1 -0.33 4.36 12.32
N LEU A 2 -0.46 3.48 11.32
CA LEU A 2 -1.76 3.31 10.61
C LEU A 2 -2.86 2.66 11.47
N GLN A 3 -2.50 1.75 12.37
CA GLN A 3 -3.44 1.19 13.36
C GLN A 3 -3.95 2.26 14.34
N ASP A 4 -3.09 3.21 14.74
CA ASP A 4 -3.48 4.31 15.62
C ASP A 4 -4.46 5.24 14.91
N ILE A 5 -4.21 5.54 13.63
CA ILE A 5 -5.13 6.32 12.78
C ILE A 5 -6.48 5.59 12.65
N ALA A 6 -6.46 4.28 12.35
CA ALA A 6 -7.68 3.49 12.24
C ALA A 6 -8.49 3.44 13.55
N THR A 7 -7.80 3.39 14.70
CA THR A 7 -8.44 3.38 16.02
C THR A 7 -9.02 4.75 16.38
N ALA A 8 -8.27 5.83 16.10
CA ALA A 8 -8.69 7.20 16.40
C ALA A 8 -9.84 7.68 15.50
N HIS A 9 -9.93 7.18 14.27
CA HIS A 9 -10.92 7.55 13.26
C HIS A 9 -11.83 6.36 12.88
N ASN A 10 -12.28 5.59 13.88
CA ASN A 10 -13.12 4.42 13.64
C ASN A 10 -14.46 4.81 12.97
N GLY A 11 -14.81 4.12 11.88
CA GLY A 11 -16.03 4.38 11.10
C GLY A 11 -15.91 5.53 10.08
N GLU A 12 -14.74 6.17 9.98
CA GLU A 12 -14.47 7.25 9.03
C GLU A 12 -13.62 6.76 7.84
N ASN A 13 -13.72 7.47 6.72
CA ASN A 13 -12.79 7.31 5.60
C ASN A 13 -11.64 8.33 5.75
N VAL A 14 -10.42 7.85 5.95
CA VAL A 14 -9.23 8.69 6.12
C VAL A 14 -8.37 8.66 4.86
N LEU A 15 -8.10 9.84 4.28
CA LEU A 15 -7.14 9.99 3.18
C LEU A 15 -5.74 10.29 3.74
N VAL A 16 -4.75 9.46 3.36
CA VAL A 16 -3.34 9.68 3.68
C VAL A 16 -2.58 9.96 2.38
N SER A 17 -2.02 11.16 2.24
CA SER A 17 -1.16 11.52 1.12
C SER A 17 0.31 11.36 1.49
N THR A 18 1.06 10.58 0.71
CA THR A 18 2.50 10.35 0.92
C THR A 18 3.17 9.97 -0.42
N HIS A 19 4.45 9.62 -0.37
CA HIS A 19 5.23 9.26 -1.54
C HIS A 19 5.09 7.77 -1.89
N GLY A 20 5.43 7.41 -3.14
CA GLY A 20 5.44 6.01 -3.57
C GLY A 20 6.43 5.13 -2.78
N GLY A 21 7.48 5.72 -2.19
CA GLY A 21 8.44 5.00 -1.34
C GLY A 21 7.79 4.30 -0.14
N PRO A 22 7.17 5.05 0.78
CA PRO A 22 6.38 4.51 1.89
C PRO A 22 5.26 3.57 1.46
N ILE A 23 4.50 3.89 0.39
CA ILE A 23 3.39 3.06 -0.09
C ILE A 23 3.87 1.64 -0.47
N ARG A 24 4.96 1.53 -1.23
CA ARG A 24 5.53 0.23 -1.63
C ARG A 24 6.03 -0.57 -0.43
N HIS A 25 6.68 0.09 0.53
CA HIS A 25 7.14 -0.59 1.74
C HIS A 25 5.97 -1.11 2.57
N LEU A 26 4.88 -0.35 2.66
CA LEU A 26 3.67 -0.77 3.33
C LEU A 26 3.04 -1.99 2.65
N LEU A 27 2.93 -1.97 1.32
CA LEU A 27 2.42 -3.10 0.54
C LEU A 27 3.23 -4.39 0.79
N MET A 28 4.57 -4.32 0.73
CA MET A 28 5.41 -5.48 1.04
C MET A 28 5.27 -5.93 2.50
N LYS A 29 5.16 -4.98 3.44
CA LYS A 29 4.98 -5.28 4.86
C LYS A 29 3.64 -5.96 5.16
N LEU A 30 2.59 -5.61 4.42
CA LEU A 30 1.26 -6.22 4.51
C LEU A 30 1.13 -7.51 3.67
N GLY A 31 2.21 -7.99 3.08
CA GLY A 31 2.23 -9.26 2.35
C GLY A 31 1.69 -9.21 0.92
N TYR A 32 1.44 -8.02 0.37
CA TYR A 32 0.97 -7.87 -1.02
C TYR A 32 2.02 -8.33 -2.04
N ALA A 33 3.30 -8.10 -1.76
CA ALA A 33 4.40 -8.50 -2.62
C ALA A 33 5.64 -8.88 -1.79
N PRO A 34 6.54 -9.76 -2.28
CA PRO A 34 7.77 -10.09 -1.59
C PRO A 34 8.66 -8.87 -1.32
N TYR A 35 9.42 -8.87 -0.22
CA TYR A 35 10.39 -7.82 0.05
C TYR A 35 11.39 -7.67 -1.12
N GLY A 36 11.59 -6.43 -1.57
CA GLY A 36 12.48 -6.10 -2.68
C GLY A 36 11.85 -6.21 -4.08
N SER A 37 10.65 -6.77 -4.21
CA SER A 37 9.98 -6.95 -5.52
C SER A 37 9.38 -5.67 -6.11
N LEU A 38 9.23 -4.61 -5.30
CA LEU A 38 8.71 -3.31 -5.73
C LEU A 38 9.85 -2.27 -5.81
N PRO A 39 10.62 -2.22 -6.92
CA PRO A 39 11.80 -1.37 -7.06
C PRO A 39 11.44 0.12 -7.20
N GLY A 40 12.42 1.00 -6.96
CA GLY A 40 12.39 2.45 -7.22
C GLY A 40 11.51 2.85 -8.42
N GLY A 41 10.46 3.65 -8.21
CA GLY A 41 9.59 4.13 -9.30
C GLY A 41 8.45 3.19 -9.72
N SER A 42 8.33 1.99 -9.15
CA SER A 42 7.24 1.04 -9.50
C SER A 42 5.83 1.46 -9.10
N PHE A 43 5.69 2.56 -8.35
CA PHE A 43 4.39 3.12 -7.96
C PHE A 43 4.20 4.48 -8.62
N LYS A 44 3.20 4.58 -9.50
CA LYS A 44 2.95 5.77 -10.31
C LYS A 44 2.43 6.94 -9.46
N ASN A 45 2.73 8.14 -9.93
CA ASN A 45 2.06 9.34 -9.44
C ASN A 45 0.54 9.21 -9.61
N ALA A 46 -0.21 9.74 -8.65
CA ALA A 46 -1.66 9.59 -8.53
C ALA A 46 -2.18 8.14 -8.37
N GLY A 47 -1.28 7.17 -8.15
CA GLY A 47 -1.67 5.85 -7.66
C GLY A 47 -2.21 5.93 -6.22
N TYR A 48 -3.04 4.96 -5.85
CA TYR A 48 -3.61 4.85 -4.51
C TYR A 48 -3.71 3.40 -4.07
N ILE A 49 -3.85 3.20 -2.76
CA ILE A 49 -4.22 1.92 -2.18
C ILE A 49 -5.40 2.13 -1.25
N VAL A 50 -6.31 1.17 -1.19
CA VAL A 50 -7.43 1.16 -0.24
C VAL A 50 -7.14 0.10 0.80
N ILE A 51 -7.13 0.53 2.07
CA ILE A 51 -6.92 -0.36 3.21
C ILE A 51 -8.16 -0.29 4.08
N GLN A 52 -8.70 -1.45 4.44
CA GLN A 52 -9.72 -1.57 5.47
C GLN A 52 -9.08 -2.01 6.79
N SER A 53 -9.59 -1.48 7.90
CA SER A 53 -9.24 -1.95 9.24
C SER A 53 -10.49 -2.30 10.02
N ASP A 54 -10.40 -3.35 10.82
CA ASP A 54 -11.40 -3.72 11.84
C ASP A 54 -11.02 -3.20 13.25
N GLY A 55 -10.01 -2.34 13.33
CA GLY A 55 -9.44 -1.84 14.58
C GLY A 55 -8.30 -2.70 15.14
N LYS A 56 -7.97 -3.84 14.52
CA LYS A 56 -6.84 -4.71 14.91
C LYS A 56 -5.94 -5.01 13.72
N GLU A 57 -6.53 -5.44 12.62
CA GLU A 57 -5.85 -5.84 11.40
C GLU A 57 -6.02 -4.81 10.28
N LEU A 58 -5.12 -4.88 9.30
CA LEU A 58 -5.16 -4.04 8.10
C LEU A 58 -5.22 -4.96 6.89
N THR A 59 -6.28 -4.81 6.09
CA THR A 59 -6.51 -5.60 4.89
C THR A 59 -6.43 -4.69 3.68
N ILE A 60 -5.59 -5.05 2.71
CA ILE A 60 -5.53 -4.35 1.42
C ILE A 60 -6.74 -4.76 0.59
N MET A 61 -7.56 -3.79 0.22
CA MET A 61 -8.74 -4.00 -0.60
C MET A 61 -8.45 -3.74 -2.07
N GLU A 62 -7.72 -2.66 -2.37
CA GLU A 62 -7.39 -2.26 -3.73
C GLU A 62 -5.98 -1.68 -3.80
N VAL A 63 -5.36 -1.87 -4.96
CA VAL A 63 -4.05 -1.30 -5.30
C VAL A 63 -4.11 -0.80 -6.73
N HIS A 64 -3.85 0.49 -6.91
CA HIS A 64 -3.84 1.14 -8.22
C HIS A 64 -2.51 1.87 -8.45
N GLY A 65 -1.91 1.67 -9.62
CA GLY A 65 -0.68 2.37 -10.02
C GLY A 65 0.62 1.60 -9.76
N ILE A 66 0.57 0.29 -9.53
CA ILE A 66 1.79 -0.56 -9.58
C ILE A 66 2.08 -0.97 -11.01
N GLU A 67 3.35 -0.82 -11.43
CA GLU A 67 3.88 -1.51 -12.59
C GLU A 67 4.73 -2.70 -12.13
N GLU A 68 4.23 -3.90 -12.38
CA GLU A 68 5.05 -5.10 -12.28
C GLU A 68 6.01 -5.13 -13.48
N LYS A 69 7.31 -5.26 -13.22
CA LYS A 69 8.22 -5.69 -14.28
C LYS A 69 7.92 -7.17 -14.52
N LYS A 70 7.27 -7.49 -15.64
CA LYS A 70 7.31 -8.86 -16.17
C LYS A 70 8.77 -9.18 -16.47
N ASP A 71 9.31 -10.20 -15.82
CA ASP A 71 10.59 -10.78 -16.21
C ASP A 71 10.45 -11.35 -17.63
N GLU A 72 10.84 -10.57 -18.64
CA GLU A 72 11.16 -11.08 -19.96
C GLU A 72 12.50 -11.81 -19.86
N HIS A 73 12.49 -13.06 -19.41
CA HIS A 73 13.59 -13.98 -19.69
C HIS A 73 13.61 -14.22 -21.21
N LYS A 74 14.56 -13.58 -21.88
CA LYS A 74 14.99 -13.88 -23.26
C LYS A 74 16.15 -14.85 -23.24
#